data_AF-A0A1X7SZQ8-F1
#
_entry.id   AF-A0A1X7SZQ8-F1
#
_cell.length_a   1.000
_cell.length_b   1.000
_cell.length_c   1.000
_cell.angle_alpha   90.00
_cell.angle_beta   90.00
_cell.angle_gamma   90.00
#
_symmetry.space_group_name_H-M   'P 1'
#
loop_
_entity.id
_entity.type
_entity.pdbx_description
1 polymer ?
#
loop_
_entity_poly.entity_id
_entity_poly.type
_entity_poly.pdbx_seq_one_letter_code
_entity_poly.pdbx_strand_id
1 'polypeptide(L)'
;PSATVDVNKAKRVINDVLVSHYADLNSLPKKGLSELANQLYTVCLVNNAVKEAPLMQECIDEFKASLSFKRTLPKVEEHCQKFLNSFIAVRGSYADAAETLGEDWIEALRNELGFDFNIDIDV
;
A
#
# COMPACT_ATOMS: atom_id res chain seq x y z
N PRO A 1 6.47 -12.32 28.55
CA PRO A 1 7.27 -12.10 27.33
C PRO A 1 6.38 -11.52 26.23
N SER A 2 6.51 -10.22 25.96
CA SER A 2 5.85 -9.61 24.80
C SER A 2 6.48 -10.23 23.55
N ALA A 3 5.71 -10.95 22.74
CA ALA A 3 6.20 -11.46 21.48
C ALA A 3 6.56 -10.25 20.60
N THR A 4 7.84 -10.08 20.31
CA THR A 4 8.28 -9.09 19.32
C THR A 4 7.62 -9.42 17.99
N VAL A 5 6.83 -8.48 17.46
CA VAL A 5 6.19 -8.61 16.15
C VAL A 5 7.25 -8.93 15.08
N ASP A 6 7.01 -9.99 14.32
CA ASP A 6 7.88 -10.38 13.21
C ASP A 6 7.61 -9.48 12.00
N VAL A 7 8.38 -8.39 11.90
CA VAL A 7 8.24 -7.39 10.82
C VAL A 7 8.46 -8.00 9.44
N ASN A 8 9.29 -9.05 9.31
CA ASN A 8 9.52 -9.68 8.01
C ASN A 8 8.31 -10.50 7.57
N LYS A 9 7.64 -11.18 8.50
CA LYS A 9 6.34 -11.82 8.20
C LYS A 9 5.28 -10.79 7.86
N ALA A 10 5.17 -9.68 8.60
CA ALA A 10 4.21 -8.64 8.30
C ALA A 10 4.37 -8.09 6.86
N LYS A 11 5.60 -7.77 6.45
CA LYS A 11 5.90 -7.34 5.06
C LYS A 11 5.52 -8.39 4.02
N ARG A 12 5.66 -9.68 4.33
CA ARG A 12 5.27 -10.77 3.44
C ARG A 12 3.75 -10.80 3.26
N VAL A 13 2.99 -10.80 4.35
CA VAL A 13 1.52 -10.79 4.33
C VAL A 13 0.99 -9.60 3.53
N ILE A 14 1.55 -8.40 3.76
CA ILE A 14 1.21 -7.18 3.01
C ILE A 14 1.43 -7.37 1.50
N ASN A 15 2.58 -7.95 1.12
CA ASN A 15 2.88 -8.22 -0.29
C ASN A 15 1.95 -9.27 -0.90
N ASP A 16 1.59 -10.32 -0.15
CA ASP A 16 0.74 -11.40 -0.62
C ASP A 16 -0.68 -10.89 -0.91
N VAL A 17 -1.24 -10.06 -0.01
CA VAL A 17 -2.51 -9.36 -0.24
C VAL A 17 -2.43 -8.38 -1.42
N LEU A 18 -1.33 -7.62 -1.54
CA LEU A 18 -1.17 -6.70 -2.67
C LEU A 18 -1.12 -7.44 -4.02
N VAL A 19 -0.53 -8.64 -4.04
CA VAL A 19 -0.48 -9.50 -5.23
C VAL A 19 -1.86 -10.09 -5.57
N SER A 20 -2.70 -10.43 -4.58
CA SER A 20 -4.05 -10.91 -4.87
C SER A 20 -4.93 -9.86 -5.54
N HIS A 21 -4.72 -8.58 -5.24
CA HIS A 21 -5.44 -7.44 -5.85
C HIS A 21 -4.83 -6.92 -7.15
N TYR A 22 -3.73 -7.52 -7.64
CA TYR A 22 -2.94 -6.93 -8.72
C TYR A 22 -3.72 -6.74 -10.02
N ALA A 23 -4.57 -7.71 -10.37
CA ALA A 23 -5.40 -7.64 -11.57
C ALA A 23 -6.43 -6.49 -11.48
N ASP A 24 -7.08 -6.36 -10.32
CA ASP A 24 -8.10 -5.34 -10.08
C ASP A 24 -7.48 -3.94 -10.06
N LEU A 25 -6.33 -3.78 -9.40
CA LEU A 25 -5.57 -2.51 -9.41
C LEU A 25 -5.15 -2.10 -10.83
N ASN A 26 -4.71 -3.04 -11.67
CA ASN A 26 -4.36 -2.76 -13.07
C ASN A 26 -5.59 -2.47 -13.96
N SER A 27 -6.79 -2.83 -13.52
CA SER A 27 -8.05 -2.54 -14.21
C SER A 27 -8.56 -1.12 -13.95
N LEU A 28 -8.02 -0.42 -12.95
CA LEU A 28 -8.46 0.91 -12.57
C LEU A 28 -8.38 1.90 -13.75
N PRO A 29 -9.28 2.91 -13.81
CA PRO A 29 -9.31 3.86 -14.92
C PRO A 29 -7.98 4.59 -15.09
N LYS A 30 -7.37 4.44 -16.28
CA LYS A 30 -6.07 5.04 -16.61
C LYS A 30 -5.99 6.55 -16.41
N LYS A 31 -7.12 7.26 -16.54
CA LYS A 31 -7.18 8.71 -16.33
C LYS A 31 -6.82 9.12 -14.90
N GLY A 32 -7.12 8.29 -13.90
CA GLY A 32 -6.77 8.55 -12.50
C GLY A 32 -5.32 8.20 -12.15
N LEU A 33 -4.64 7.40 -12.98
CA LEU A 33 -3.30 6.88 -12.68
C LEU A 33 -2.24 7.98 -12.63
N SER A 34 -2.34 9.00 -13.49
CA SER A 34 -1.43 10.15 -13.44
C SER A 34 -1.58 10.95 -12.15
N GLU A 35 -2.81 11.09 -11.64
CA GLU A 35 -3.03 11.76 -10.36
C GLU A 35 -2.49 10.92 -9.21
N LEU A 36 -2.74 9.60 -9.20
CA LEU A 36 -2.16 8.69 -8.23
C LEU A 36 -0.63 8.80 -8.18
N ALA A 37 0.03 8.78 -9.34
CA ALA A 37 1.48 8.87 -9.42
C ALA A 37 2.02 10.20 -8.86
N ASN A 38 1.31 11.32 -9.08
CA ASN A 38 1.65 12.61 -8.47
C ASN A 38 1.50 12.59 -6.94
N GLN A 39 0.44 11.99 -6.41
CA GLN A 39 0.24 11.84 -4.97
C GLN A 39 1.35 10.98 -4.36
N LEU A 40 1.65 9.82 -4.96
CA LEU A 40 2.73 8.93 -4.53
C LEU A 40 4.11 9.61 -4.58
N TYR A 41 4.37 10.42 -5.60
CA TYR A 41 5.63 11.17 -5.71
C TYR A 41 5.76 12.21 -4.58
N THR A 42 4.65 12.89 -4.26
CA THR A 42 4.60 13.90 -3.20
C THR A 42 4.93 13.32 -1.82
N VAL A 43 4.55 12.07 -1.57
CA VAL A 43 4.91 11.33 -0.34
C VAL A 43 6.20 10.51 -0.46
N CYS A 44 6.99 10.72 -1.52
CA CYS A 44 8.26 10.06 -1.81
C CYS A 44 8.17 8.53 -1.90
N LEU A 45 7.03 8.00 -2.36
CA LEU A 45 6.84 6.56 -2.58
C LEU A 45 7.24 6.11 -3.97
N VAL A 46 7.24 7.00 -4.96
CA VAL A 46 7.73 6.73 -6.32
C VAL A 46 8.75 7.77 -6.74
N ASN A 47 9.65 7.38 -7.63
CA ASN A 47 10.65 8.27 -8.20
C ASN A 47 10.09 9.12 -9.37
N ASN A 48 10.90 10.04 -9.89
CA ASN A 48 10.48 10.92 -10.99
C ASN A 48 10.17 10.14 -12.30
N ALA A 49 10.88 9.06 -12.59
CA ALA A 49 10.63 8.28 -13.80
C ALA A 49 9.23 7.64 -13.78
N VAL A 50 8.83 7.03 -12.65
CA VAL A 50 7.50 6.44 -12.47
C VAL A 50 6.42 7.53 -12.49
N LYS A 51 6.69 8.71 -11.94
CA LYS A 51 5.74 9.84 -11.98
C LYS A 51 5.46 10.30 -13.41
N GLU A 52 6.50 10.47 -14.24
CA GLU A 52 6.36 11.05 -15.59
C GLU A 52 5.76 10.07 -16.61
N ALA A 53 5.89 8.76 -16.40
CA ALA A 53 5.32 7.72 -17.27
C ALA A 53 4.67 6.59 -16.45
N PRO A 54 3.56 6.86 -15.74
CA PRO A 54 3.09 5.95 -14.70
C PRO A 54 2.43 4.69 -15.28
N LEU A 55 2.89 3.55 -14.77
CA LEU A 55 2.21 2.27 -14.84
C LEU A 55 1.85 1.82 -13.42
N MET A 56 0.65 1.28 -13.22
CA MET A 56 0.23 0.77 -11.92
C MET A 56 1.23 -0.27 -11.37
N GLN A 57 1.74 -1.13 -12.26
CA GLN A 57 2.82 -2.06 -11.96
C GLN A 57 4.04 -1.38 -11.35
N GLU A 58 4.54 -0.30 -11.95
CA GLU A 58 5.75 0.38 -11.48
C GLU A 58 5.52 1.10 -10.14
N CYS A 59 4.33 1.66 -9.92
CA CYS A 59 3.95 2.21 -8.62
C CYS A 59 3.98 1.13 -7.52
N ILE A 60 3.46 -0.07 -7.82
CA ILE A 60 3.45 -1.22 -6.91
C ILE A 60 4.87 -1.75 -6.67
N ASP A 61 5.70 -1.83 -7.72
CA ASP A 61 7.07 -2.33 -7.60
C ASP A 61 7.95 -1.39 -6.75
N GLU A 62 7.82 -0.07 -6.90
CA GLU A 62 8.45 0.92 -6.02
C GLU A 62 7.95 0.80 -4.56
N PHE A 63 6.64 0.63 -4.36
CA PHE A 63 6.08 0.40 -3.03
C PHE A 63 6.72 -0.83 -2.36
N LYS A 64 6.80 -1.96 -3.08
CA LYS A 64 7.38 -3.23 -2.57
C LYS A 64 8.88 -3.08 -2.30
N ALA A 65 9.61 -2.43 -3.20
CA ALA A 65 11.03 -2.17 -3.03
C ALA A 65 11.29 -1.34 -1.76
N SER A 66 10.57 -0.24 -1.59
CA SER A 66 10.68 0.63 -0.40
C SER A 66 10.23 -0.07 0.89
N LEU A 67 9.17 -0.88 0.83
CA LEU A 67 8.68 -1.69 1.96
C LEU A 67 9.77 -2.64 2.49
N SER A 68 10.57 -3.24 1.59
CA SER A 68 11.62 -4.20 1.97
C SER A 68 12.63 -3.62 2.97
N PHE A 69 12.89 -2.31 2.88
CA PHE A 69 13.82 -1.58 3.74
C PHE A 69 13.24 -1.11 5.08
N LYS A 70 11.92 -1.27 5.31
CA LYS A 70 11.30 -0.92 6.59
C LYS A 70 11.68 -1.96 7.66
N ARG A 71 12.23 -1.46 8.77
CA ARG A 71 12.80 -2.27 9.85
C ARG A 71 11.90 -2.45 11.07
N THR A 72 10.87 -1.62 11.21
CA THR A 72 9.98 -1.59 12.37
C THR A 72 8.54 -1.56 11.92
N LEU A 73 7.63 -2.14 12.70
CA LEU A 73 6.20 -2.15 12.38
C LEU A 73 5.63 -0.73 12.16
N PRO A 74 5.92 0.30 13.00
CA PRO A 74 5.42 1.65 12.74
C PRO A 74 5.86 2.24 11.40
N LYS A 75 7.03 1.86 10.89
CA LYS A 75 7.52 2.31 9.57
C LYS A 75 6.85 1.54 8.43
N VAL A 76 6.39 0.32 8.68
CA VAL A 76 5.58 -0.46 7.74
C VAL A 76 4.17 0.14 7.68
N GLU A 77 3.56 0.43 8.82
CA GLU A 77 2.25 1.10 8.93
C GLU A 77 2.28 2.47 8.22
N GLU A 78 3.24 3.34 8.55
CA GLU A 78 3.40 4.65 7.89
C GLU A 78 3.53 4.53 6.36
N HIS A 79 4.27 3.51 5.90
CA HIS A 79 4.49 3.27 4.47
C HIS A 79 3.21 2.82 3.76
N CYS A 80 2.45 1.93 4.38
CA CYS A 80 1.16 1.46 3.87
C CYS A 80 0.13 2.58 3.90
N GLN A 81 0.05 3.36 4.99
CA GLN A 81 -0.85 4.50 5.11
C GLN A 81 -0.63 5.53 4.00
N LYS A 82 0.62 5.92 3.73
CA LYS A 82 0.95 6.87 2.67
C LYS A 82 0.50 6.37 1.29
N PHE A 83 0.61 5.07 1.07
CA PHE A 83 0.16 4.44 -0.17
C PHE A 83 -1.36 4.52 -0.29
N LEU A 84 -2.11 4.08 0.72
CA LEU A 84 -3.58 4.13 0.73
C LEU A 84 -4.11 5.57 0.61
N ASN A 85 -3.56 6.52 1.37
CA ASN A 85 -3.95 7.93 1.31
C ASN A 85 -3.78 8.53 -0.09
N SER A 86 -2.77 8.08 -0.84
CA SER A 86 -2.54 8.54 -2.21
C SER A 86 -3.65 8.06 -3.16
N PHE A 87 -4.18 6.85 -2.96
CA PHE A 87 -5.33 6.35 -3.71
C PHE A 87 -6.62 7.07 -3.30
N ILE A 88 -6.85 7.26 -1.99
CA ILE A 88 -8.00 7.97 -1.45
C ILE A 88 -8.10 9.40 -2.02
N ALA A 89 -6.96 10.09 -2.13
CA ALA A 89 -6.90 11.44 -2.69
C ALA A 89 -7.37 11.53 -4.15
N VAL A 90 -7.26 10.45 -4.94
CA VAL A 90 -7.74 10.38 -6.34
C VAL A 90 -9.26 10.23 -6.39
N ARG A 91 -9.88 9.68 -5.33
CA ARG A 91 -11.33 9.46 -5.19
C ARG A 91 -11.88 8.40 -6.16
N GLY A 92 -13.20 8.19 -6.08
CA GLY A 92 -13.91 7.19 -6.89
C GLY A 92 -13.34 5.79 -6.68
N SER A 93 -13.22 5.02 -7.76
CA SER A 93 -12.73 3.63 -7.70
C SER A 93 -11.33 3.48 -7.10
N TYR A 94 -10.51 4.54 -7.06
CA TYR A 94 -9.21 4.48 -6.38
C TYR A 94 -9.38 4.52 -4.86
N ALA A 95 -10.31 5.32 -4.34
CA ALA A 95 -10.62 5.33 -2.91
C ALA A 95 -11.24 3.99 -2.47
N ASP A 96 -12.18 3.46 -3.24
CA ASP A 96 -12.78 2.14 -2.97
C ASP A 96 -11.70 1.04 -2.94
N ALA A 97 -10.74 1.07 -3.88
CA ALA A 97 -9.63 0.13 -3.90
C ALA A 97 -8.70 0.28 -2.69
N ALA A 98 -8.51 1.50 -2.17
CA ALA A 98 -7.70 1.73 -0.98
C ALA A 98 -8.37 1.19 0.29
N GLU A 99 -9.68 1.38 0.41
CA GLU A 99 -10.48 0.87 1.53
C GLU A 99 -10.41 -0.67 1.55
N THR A 100 -10.76 -1.33 0.44
CA THR A 100 -10.69 -2.80 0.34
C THR A 100 -9.28 -3.34 0.62
N LEU A 101 -8.24 -2.71 0.06
CA LEU A 101 -6.86 -3.15 0.29
C LEU A 101 -6.43 -2.98 1.75
N GLY A 102 -6.84 -1.88 2.39
CA GLY A 102 -6.55 -1.60 3.79
C GLY A 102 -7.26 -2.57 4.73
N GLU A 103 -8.54 -2.86 4.49
CA GLU A 103 -9.33 -3.88 5.20
C GLU A 103 -8.66 -5.25 5.13
N ASP A 104 -8.29 -5.69 3.92
CA ASP A 104 -7.65 -7.00 3.71
C ASP A 104 -6.27 -7.09 4.36
N TRP A 105 -5.49 -6.00 4.40
CA TRP A 105 -4.24 -5.97 5.17
C TRP A 105 -4.47 -6.11 6.67
N ILE A 106 -5.45 -5.39 7.23
CA ILE A 106 -5.80 -5.47 8.66
C ILE A 106 -6.25 -6.89 8.99
N GLU A 107 -7.15 -7.46 8.20
CA GLU A 107 -7.66 -8.81 8.41
C GLU A 107 -6.56 -9.86 8.33
N ALA A 108 -5.75 -9.84 7.25
CA ALA A 108 -4.69 -10.83 7.05
C ALA A 108 -3.64 -10.78 8.16
N LEU A 109 -3.20 -9.59 8.57
CA LEU A 109 -2.21 -9.42 9.64
C LEU A 109 -2.76 -9.86 11.00
N ARG A 110 -4.02 -9.55 11.30
CA ARG A 110 -4.69 -10.03 12.51
C ARG A 110 -4.78 -11.55 12.53
N ASN A 111 -5.18 -12.17 11.43
CA ASN A 111 -5.35 -13.61 11.33
C ASN A 111 -4.03 -14.38 11.39
N GLU A 112 -2.98 -13.89 10.72
CA GLU A 112 -1.70 -14.59 10.63
C GLU A 112 -0.75 -14.30 11.79
N LEU A 113 -0.75 -13.06 12.30
CA LEU A 113 0.26 -12.58 13.26
C LEU A 113 -0.32 -12.14 14.60
N GLY A 114 -1.65 -12.08 14.73
CA GLY A 114 -2.34 -11.87 16.00
C GLY A 114 -2.16 -10.46 16.59
N PHE A 115 -1.85 -9.46 15.76
CA PHE A 115 -1.76 -8.06 16.19
C PHE A 115 -2.62 -7.16 15.31
N ASP A 116 -3.01 -6.00 15.85
CA ASP A 116 -3.75 -4.99 15.11
C ASP A 116 -2.79 -4.11 14.30
N PHE A 117 -3.01 -4.03 13.00
CA PHE A 117 -2.24 -3.19 12.10
C PHE A 117 -2.80 -1.75 12.14
N ASN A 118 -2.00 -0.81 12.64
CA ASN A 118 -2.46 0.55 12.91
C ASN A 118 -2.39 1.43 11.65
N ILE A 119 -3.34 1.23 10.76
CA ILE A 119 -3.63 2.10 9.61
C ILE A 119 -5.08 2.59 9.70
N ASP A 120 -5.31 3.80 9.22
CA ASP A 120 -6.60 4.47 9.14
C ASP A 120 -7.16 4.31 7.73
N ILE A 121 -8.30 3.64 7.62
CA ILE A 121 -9.02 3.41 6.36
C ILE A 121 -10.29 4.27 6.28
N ASP A 122 -10.64 4.97 7.36
CA ASP A 122 -11.81 5.84 7.41
C ASP A 122 -11.44 7.22 6.83
N VAL A 123 -12.13 7.63 5.76
CA VAL A 123 -11.89 8.88 5.02
C VAL A 123 -12.75 10.03 5.53
#